data_AF-A0A6M8FGU0-F1
#
_entry.id   AF-A0A6M8FGU0-F1
#
_cell.length_a   1.000
_cell.length_b   1.000
_cell.length_c   1.000
_cell.angle_alpha   90.00
_cell.angle_beta   90.00
_cell.angle_gamma   90.00
#
_symmetry.space_group_name_H-M   'P 1'
#
loop_
_entity.id
_entity.type
_entity.pdbx_description
1 polymer ?
#
loop_
_entity_poly.entity_id
_entity_poly.type
_entity_poly.pdbx_seq_one_letter_code
_entity_poly.pdbx_strand_id
1 'polypeptide(L)'
;MEIHGYAKEERDTENLIPAELVEITLVASANELRRIAKFLERCADNIEKYGKSWGHEHLSDQDKSFGNSPHFVVFNPDYEL
;
A
#
# COMPACT_ATOMS: atom_id res chain seq x y z
N MET A 1 -3.63 9.16 9.89
CA MET A 1 -3.75 8.46 8.60
C MET A 1 -3.46 9.47 7.53
N GLU A 2 -2.60 9.11 6.60
CA GLU A 2 -2.17 9.95 5.49
C GLU A 2 -2.32 9.14 4.21
N ILE A 3 -2.44 9.81 3.06
CA ILE A 3 -2.44 9.15 1.77
C ILE A 3 -1.30 9.75 0.97
N HIS A 4 -0.42 8.89 0.47
CA HIS A 4 0.76 9.26 -0.29
C HIS A 4 0.71 8.57 -1.64
N GLY A 5 1.06 9.27 -2.70
CA GLY A 5 1.02 8.71 -4.04
C GLY A 5 1.94 9.41 -5.04
N TYR A 6 2.05 8.79 -6.20
CA TYR A 6 2.82 9.30 -7.33
C TYR A 6 1.89 9.44 -8.52
N ALA A 7 2.09 10.49 -9.33
CA ALA A 7 1.44 10.56 -10.62
C ALA A 7 1.99 9.45 -11.53
N LYS A 8 1.15 8.94 -12.43
CA LYS A 8 1.50 7.79 -13.27
C LYS A 8 2.70 8.07 -14.17
N GLU A 9 2.80 9.33 -14.61
CA GLU A 9 3.83 9.86 -15.49
C GLU A 9 5.22 9.85 -14.83
N GLU A 10 5.26 9.78 -13.49
CA GLU A 10 6.49 9.88 -12.74
C GLU A 10 7.13 8.50 -12.48
N ARG A 11 6.48 7.39 -12.86
CA ARG A 11 6.86 6.00 -12.52
C ARG A 11 8.34 5.64 -12.65
N ASP A 12 9.02 6.19 -13.66
CA ASP A 12 10.42 5.87 -13.98
C ASP A 12 11.41 6.97 -13.57
N THR A 13 10.96 7.94 -12.77
CA THR A 13 11.79 9.07 -12.32
C THR A 13 12.68 8.65 -11.16
N GLU A 14 13.98 8.90 -11.25
CA GLU A 14 14.88 8.68 -10.12
C GLU A 14 14.59 9.69 -9.00
N ASN A 15 14.62 9.22 -7.74
CA ASN A 15 14.38 10.03 -6.53
C ASN A 15 12.96 10.62 -6.40
N LEU A 16 11.96 9.86 -6.82
CA LEU A 16 10.55 10.13 -6.54
C LEU A 16 10.29 10.33 -5.04
N ILE A 17 9.64 11.45 -4.70
CA ILE A 17 9.07 11.72 -3.38
C ILE A 17 7.55 11.70 -3.54
N PRO A 18 6.81 10.91 -2.74
CA PRO A 18 5.37 10.84 -2.90
C PRO A 18 4.73 12.16 -2.48
N ALA A 19 3.69 12.57 -3.21
CA ALA A 19 2.86 13.68 -2.81
C ALA A 19 1.84 13.22 -1.76
N GLU A 20 1.62 14.04 -0.74
CA GLU A 20 0.50 13.86 0.18
C GLU A 20 -0.81 14.22 -0.55
N LEU A 21 -1.78 13.31 -0.51
CA LEU A 21 -3.05 13.39 -1.23
C LEU A 21 -4.21 13.57 -0.25
N VAL A 22 -5.20 14.36 -0.65
CA VAL A 22 -6.43 14.55 0.14
C VAL A 22 -7.41 13.38 -0.01
N GLU A 23 -7.39 12.70 -1.15
CA GLU A 23 -8.25 11.54 -1.44
C GLU A 23 -7.62 10.62 -2.49
N ILE A 24 -8.07 9.36 -2.52
CA ILE A 24 -7.84 8.43 -3.63
C ILE A 24 -9.17 7.83 -4.07
N THR A 25 -9.30 7.57 -5.36
CA THR A 25 -10.42 6.78 -5.91
C THR A 25 -9.91 5.40 -6.29
N LEU A 26 -10.44 4.36 -5.65
CA LEU A 26 -10.11 2.97 -5.97
C LEU A 26 -11.10 2.43 -7.01
N VAL A 27 -10.61 2.18 -8.22
CA VAL A 27 -11.40 1.55 -9.30
C VAL A 27 -11.08 0.07 -9.32
N ALA A 28 -11.95 -0.75 -8.72
CA ALA A 28 -11.74 -2.19 -8.57
C ALA A 28 -13.06 -2.98 -8.63
N SER A 29 -12.98 -4.24 -9.02
CA SER A 29 -14.10 -5.18 -8.97
C SER A 29 -14.43 -5.59 -7.53
N ALA A 30 -15.66 -6.08 -7.30
CA ALA A 30 -16.06 -6.58 -5.98
C ALA A 30 -15.19 -7.74 -5.47
N ASN A 31 -14.57 -8.52 -6.36
CA ASN A 31 -13.64 -9.56 -5.96
C ASN A 31 -12.30 -8.97 -5.50
N GLU A 32 -11.76 -8.02 -6.25
CA GLU A 32 -10.53 -7.31 -5.89
C GLU A 32 -10.69 -6.57 -4.56
N LEU A 33 -11.81 -5.87 -4.35
CA LEU A 33 -12.11 -5.18 -3.09
C LEU A 33 -12.04 -6.11 -1.87
N ARG A 34 -12.58 -7.34 -1.97
CA ARG A 34 -12.49 -8.33 -0.89
C ARG A 34 -11.07 -8.81 -0.63
N ARG A 35 -10.23 -8.89 -1.66
CA ARG A 35 -8.82 -9.31 -1.54
C ARG A 35 -7.96 -8.19 -0.96
N ILE A 36 -8.24 -6.94 -1.36
CA ILE A 36 -7.66 -5.74 -0.75
C ILE A 36 -8.05 -5.65 0.73
N ALA A 37 -9.31 -5.88 1.08
CA ALA A 37 -9.74 -5.88 2.48
C ALA A 37 -8.98 -6.91 3.33
N LYS A 38 -8.82 -8.15 2.83
CA LYS A 38 -8.02 -9.19 3.50
C LYS A 38 -6.54 -8.81 3.64
N PHE A 39 -5.99 -8.12 2.63
CA PHE A 39 -4.63 -7.59 2.71
C PHE A 39 -4.51 -6.53 3.81
N LEU A 40 -5.46 -5.60 3.91
CA LEU A 40 -5.49 -4.59 4.98
C LEU A 40 -5.61 -5.21 6.38
N GLU A 41 -6.50 -6.20 6.57
CA GLU A 41 -6.63 -6.93 7.82
C GLU A 41 -5.31 -7.59 8.24
N ARG A 42 -4.63 -8.27 7.30
CA ARG A 42 -3.32 -8.90 7.58
C ARG A 42 -2.25 -7.87 7.94
N CYS A 43 -2.22 -6.71 7.27
CA CYS A 43 -1.26 -5.66 7.61
C CYS A 43 -1.53 -5.11 9.02
N ALA A 44 -2.80 -4.95 9.41
CA ALA A 44 -3.15 -4.58 10.78
C ALA A 44 -2.64 -5.61 11.80
N ASP A 45 -2.90 -6.90 11.58
CA ASP A 45 -2.39 -7.97 12.44
C ASP A 45 -0.86 -7.95 12.56
N ASN A 46 -0.16 -7.66 11.46
CA ASN A 46 1.30 -7.57 11.44
C ASN A 46 1.82 -6.35 12.21
N ILE A 47 1.17 -5.19 12.08
CA ILE A 47 1.51 -3.98 12.84
C ILE A 47 1.36 -4.27 14.34
N GLU A 48 0.27 -4.90 14.76
CA GLU A 48 0.04 -5.24 16.18
C GLU A 48 1.07 -6.26 16.69
N LYS A 49 1.39 -7.27 15.87
CA LYS A 49 2.29 -8.36 16.25
C LYS A 49 3.76 -7.94 16.33
N TYR A 50 4.22 -7.13 15.39
CA TYR A 50 5.63 -6.81 15.20
C TYR A 50 5.99 -5.37 15.58
N GLY A 51 4.98 -4.51 15.78
CA GLY A 51 5.15 -3.11 16.15
C GLY A 51 6.17 -2.41 15.25
N LYS A 52 7.12 -1.74 15.88
CA LYS A 52 8.15 -0.92 15.23
C LYS A 52 9.08 -1.65 14.28
N SER A 53 9.09 -2.99 14.27
CA SER A 53 9.94 -3.80 13.39
C SER A 53 9.33 -4.12 12.02
N TRP A 54 8.03 -3.84 11.83
CA TRP A 54 7.34 -4.03 10.56
C TRP A 54 7.16 -2.68 9.88
N GLY A 55 7.69 -2.54 8.65
CA GLY A 55 7.75 -1.26 7.94
C GLY A 55 6.61 -1.03 6.97
N HIS A 56 6.62 -1.73 5.84
CA HIS A 56 5.58 -1.63 4.84
C HIS A 56 5.45 -2.91 4.03
N GLU A 57 4.35 -3.04 3.30
CA GLU A 57 4.09 -4.17 2.43
C GLU A 57 3.27 -3.73 1.21
N HIS A 58 3.57 -4.30 0.04
CA HIS A 58 2.79 -4.08 -1.16
C HIS A 58 1.76 -5.21 -1.32
N LEU A 59 0.54 -4.88 -1.77
CA LEU A 59 -0.49 -5.88 -2.06
C LEU A 59 0.01 -7.02 -2.98
N SER A 60 0.79 -6.65 -3.99
CA SER A 60 1.39 -7.58 -4.96
C SER A 60 2.43 -8.53 -4.37
N ASP A 61 2.96 -8.26 -3.18
CA ASP A 61 3.91 -9.16 -2.52
C ASP A 61 3.22 -10.47 -2.13
N GLN A 62 1.95 -10.36 -1.75
CA GLN A 62 1.13 -11.44 -1.20
C GLN A 62 0.15 -11.99 -2.21
N ASP A 63 -0.22 -11.16 -3.18
CA ASP A 63 -1.23 -11.48 -4.16
C ASP A 63 -0.74 -11.15 -5.56
N LYS A 64 -0.11 -12.15 -6.19
CA LYS A 64 0.55 -11.99 -7.48
C LYS A 64 -0.38 -11.62 -8.64
N SER A 65 -1.70 -11.79 -8.49
CA SER A 65 -2.64 -11.31 -9.52
C SER A 65 -2.62 -9.79 -9.67
N PHE A 66 -2.18 -9.05 -8.64
CA PHE A 66 -2.00 -7.59 -8.68
C PHE A 66 -0.63 -7.17 -9.22
N GLY A 67 0.21 -8.10 -9.72
CA GLY A 67 1.57 -7.79 -10.17
C GLY A 67 1.66 -6.76 -11.31
N ASN A 68 0.59 -6.59 -12.09
CA ASN A 68 0.50 -5.57 -13.14
C ASN A 68 -0.42 -4.39 -12.76
N SER A 69 -0.96 -4.36 -11.53
CA SER A 69 -1.77 -3.27 -11.02
C SER A 69 -0.90 -2.13 -10.50
N PRO A 70 -1.45 -0.91 -10.31
CA PRO A 70 -0.78 0.11 -9.52
C PRO A 70 -0.41 -0.43 -8.14
N HIS A 71 0.71 0.02 -7.57
CA HIS A 71 1.11 -0.40 -6.23
C HIS A 71 0.10 0.13 -5.21
N PHE A 72 -0.42 -0.79 -4.39
CA PHE A 72 -1.21 -0.48 -3.22
C PHE A 72 -0.39 -0.90 -2.01
N VAL A 73 0.00 0.07 -1.18
CA VAL A 73 0.99 -0.11 -0.11
C VAL A 73 0.37 0.27 1.23
N VAL A 74 0.65 -0.52 2.26
CA VAL A 74 0.40 -0.14 3.66
C VAL A 74 1.75 0.10 4.30
N PHE A 75 1.90 1.27 4.93
CA PHE A 75 3.08 1.65 5.70
C PHE A 75 2.69 1.79 7.17
N ASN A 76 3.53 1.30 8.08
CA ASN A 76 3.33 1.41 9.52
C ASN A 76 3.87 2.74 10.05
N PRO A 77 3.02 3.60 10.62
CA PRO A 77 3.45 4.91 11.13
C PRO A 77 4.45 4.82 12.29
N ASP A 78 4.52 3.69 13.00
CA ASP A 78 5.42 3.49 14.13
C ASP A 78 6.73 2.78 13.75
N TYR A 79 6.97 2.51 12.46
CA TYR A 79 8.18 1.83 12.01
C TYR A 79 9.44 2.64 12.35
N GLU A 80 10.42 1.99 12.98
CA GLU A 80 11.73 2.56 13.28
C GLU A 80 12.82 1.71 12.60
N LEU A 81 13.73 2.39 11.88
CA LEU A 81 14.89 1.79 11.20
C LEU A 81 16.05 1.50 12.15
#